data_AF-A0A7S3N3B6-F1
#
_entry.id   AF-A0A7S3N3B6-F1
#
_cell.length_a   1.000
_cell.length_b   1.000
_cell.length_c   1.000
_cell.angle_alpha   90.00
_cell.angle_beta   90.00
_cell.angle_gamma   90.00
#
_symmetry.space_group_name_H-M   'P 1'
#
loop_
_entity.id
_entity.type
_entity.pdbx_description
1 polymer ?
#
loop_
_entity_poly.entity_id
_entity_poly.type
_entity_poly.pdbx_seq_one_letter_code
_entity_poly.pdbx_strand_id
1 'polypeptide(L)'
;MKQALKAVQALQKYAKKVQGKKTTLLENENMPVHLNFTLTQLPSHAPTPKPLQVELPNAFTTKENLSRVCIFVKDPEADFKKEIEALNIPCIAEVIGFDRLRREFREYSDKKKLLREYDLFLADIRVYKMLPECLGREFYAKKMFPFPLKVHNLGPEETAAKDLEAQ
;
A
#
# COMPACT_ATOMS: atom_id res chain seq x y z
N MET A 1 -11.36 -19.28 17.48
CA MET A 1 -11.33 -17.89 17.98
C MET A 1 -10.59 -17.72 19.32
N LYS A 2 -10.87 -18.50 20.38
CA LYS A 2 -10.28 -18.30 21.73
C LYS A 2 -8.74 -18.27 21.77
N GLN A 3 -8.07 -19.07 20.94
CA GLN A 3 -6.60 -19.13 20.91
C GLN A 3 -5.97 -17.86 20.33
N ALA A 4 -6.57 -17.26 19.30
CA ALA A 4 -6.09 -16.02 18.70
C ALA A 4 -6.16 -14.86 19.71
N LEU A 5 -7.27 -14.75 20.45
CA LEU A 5 -7.42 -13.73 21.50
C LEU A 5 -6.36 -13.85 22.59
N LYS A 6 -6.09 -15.09 23.06
CA LYS A 6 -5.04 -15.35 24.04
C LYS A 6 -3.65 -14.99 23.51
N ALA A 7 -3.36 -15.33 22.25
CA ALA A 7 -2.10 -15.00 21.61
C ALA A 7 -1.90 -13.48 21.48
N VAL A 8 -2.93 -12.74 21.04
CA VAL A 8 -2.89 -11.28 20.95
C VAL A 8 -2.66 -10.64 22.31
N GLN A 9 -3.37 -11.10 23.36
CA GLN A 9 -3.18 -10.60 24.73
C GLN A 9 -1.77 -10.87 25.26
N ALA A 10 -1.21 -12.05 24.98
CA ALA A 10 0.16 -12.39 25.36
C ALA A 10 1.18 -11.50 24.63
N LEU A 11 0.97 -11.26 23.34
CA LEU A 11 1.83 -10.42 22.51
C LEU A 11 1.78 -8.96 22.93
N GLN A 12 0.60 -8.43 23.28
CA GLN A 12 0.44 -7.07 23.84
C GLN A 12 1.20 -6.91 25.16
N LYS A 13 1.15 -7.91 26.06
CA LYS A 13 1.91 -7.90 27.32
C LYS A 13 3.42 -7.90 27.06
N TYR A 14 3.87 -8.70 26.09
CA TYR A 14 5.27 -8.76 25.70
C TYR A 14 5.74 -7.41 25.11
N ALA A 15 4.98 -6.81 24.20
CA ALA A 15 5.31 -5.52 23.60
C ALA A 15 5.51 -4.42 24.66
N LYS A 16 4.62 -4.32 25.65
CA LYS A 16 4.75 -3.38 26.78
C LYS A 16 6.01 -3.63 27.62
N LYS A 17 6.35 -4.89 27.86
CA LYS A 17 7.57 -5.27 28.59
C LYS A 17 8.85 -4.91 27.84
N VAL A 18 8.85 -5.08 26.51
CA VAL A 18 9.99 -4.73 25.65
C VAL A 18 10.18 -3.21 25.60
N GLN A 19 9.09 -2.44 25.49
CA GLN A 19 9.14 -0.97 25.52
C GLN A 19 9.73 -0.44 26.84
N GLY A 20 9.34 -1.00 27.99
CA GLY A 20 9.87 -0.57 29.30
C GLY A 20 11.37 -0.87 29.52
N LYS A 21 12.02 -1.64 28.63
CA LYS A 21 13.44 -2.01 28.73
C LYS A 21 14.34 -1.27 27.74
N LYS A 22 13.76 -0.61 26.72
CA LYS A 22 14.52 0.17 25.73
C LYS A 22 14.80 1.57 26.26
N THR A 23 16.07 1.91 26.43
CA THR A 23 16.54 3.19 26.97
C THR A 23 16.70 4.29 25.91
N THR A 24 16.46 3.98 24.63
CA THR A 24 16.68 4.91 23.51
C THR A 24 15.36 5.52 23.06
N LEU A 25 15.20 6.83 23.27
CA LEU A 25 13.98 7.61 22.97
C LEU A 25 13.52 7.50 21.49
N LEU A 26 14.47 7.23 20.59
CA LEU A 26 14.29 7.19 19.14
C LEU A 26 13.69 5.86 18.63
N GLU A 27 13.65 4.81 19.46
CA GLU A 27 13.08 3.50 19.06
C GLU A 27 11.61 3.33 19.48
N ASN A 28 10.93 4.41 19.90
CA ASN A 28 9.48 4.43 20.06
C ASN A 28 8.76 4.47 18.70
N GLU A 29 9.31 3.80 17.70
CA GLU A 29 8.63 3.54 16.45
C GLU A 29 7.52 2.53 16.73
N ASN A 30 6.32 2.87 16.25
CA ASN A 30 5.13 2.03 16.33
C ASN A 30 5.48 0.60 15.90
N MET A 31 5.46 -0.36 16.83
CA MET A 31 5.94 -1.73 16.56
C MET A 31 4.86 -2.47 15.75
N PRO A 32 5.06 -2.71 14.43
CA PRO A 32 4.04 -3.35 13.63
C PRO A 32 3.93 -4.83 13.99
N VAL A 33 2.71 -5.35 14.02
CA VAL A 33 2.47 -6.78 14.20
C VAL A 33 2.36 -7.43 12.82
N HIS A 34 3.16 -8.47 12.59
CA HIS A 34 3.11 -9.26 11.36
C HIS A 34 2.54 -10.65 11.63
N LEU A 35 1.70 -11.13 10.71
CA LEU A 35 1.22 -12.50 10.68
C LEU A 35 1.89 -13.22 9.51
N ASN A 36 2.58 -14.32 9.81
CA ASN A 36 3.23 -15.15 8.79
C ASN A 36 2.33 -16.35 8.47
N PHE A 37 2.00 -16.51 7.20
CA PHE A 37 1.26 -17.66 6.69
C PHE A 37 2.23 -18.65 6.08
N THR A 38 2.24 -19.89 6.58
CA THR A 38 3.02 -20.98 6.01
C THR A 38 2.05 -21.95 5.35
N LEU A 39 2.22 -22.15 4.04
CA LEU A 39 1.41 -23.10 3.26
C LEU A 39 2.13 -24.45 3.18
N THR A 40 1.39 -25.54 3.34
CA THR A 40 1.93 -26.90 3.20
C THR A 40 2.09 -27.31 1.73
N GLN A 41 1.26 -26.75 0.84
CA GLN A 41 1.28 -27.04 -0.59
C GLN A 41 1.61 -25.77 -1.37
N LEU A 42 2.36 -25.94 -2.46
CA LEU A 42 2.63 -24.85 -3.38
C LEU A 42 1.33 -24.45 -4.10
N PRO A 43 1.03 -23.15 -4.24
CA PRO A 43 -0.11 -22.71 -5.03
C PRO A 43 0.00 -23.23 -6.48
N SER A 44 -1.08 -23.81 -7.01
CA SER A 44 -1.11 -24.37 -8.36
C SER A 44 -1.07 -23.30 -9.47
N HIS A 45 -1.45 -22.07 -9.14
CA HIS A 45 -1.42 -20.95 -10.07
C HIS A 45 -0.08 -20.21 -10.03
N ALA A 46 0.36 -19.72 -11.19
CA ALA A 46 1.56 -18.91 -11.29
C ALA A 46 1.47 -17.69 -10.33
N PRO A 47 2.55 -17.36 -9.61
CA PRO A 47 2.56 -16.22 -8.71
C PRO A 47 2.25 -14.95 -9.50
N THR A 48 1.13 -14.30 -9.14
CA THR A 48 0.80 -13.02 -9.73
C THR A 48 1.56 -11.93 -8.98
N PRO A 49 2.15 -10.95 -9.68
CA PRO A 49 2.84 -9.83 -9.01
C PRO A 49 1.86 -8.88 -8.29
N LYS A 50 0.56 -9.05 -8.53
CA LYS A 50 -0.51 -8.22 -7.97
C LYS A 50 -0.84 -8.70 -6.55
N PRO A 51 -0.79 -7.84 -5.54
CA PRO A 51 -1.25 -8.19 -4.21
C PRO A 51 -2.74 -8.48 -4.24
N LEU A 52 -3.15 -9.47 -3.45
CA LEU A 52 -4.56 -9.70 -3.18
C LEU A 52 -5.02 -8.71 -2.11
N GLN A 53 -6.09 -7.98 -2.39
CA GLN A 53 -6.72 -7.11 -1.41
C GLN A 53 -7.53 -7.95 -0.43
N VAL A 54 -7.28 -7.75 0.86
CA VAL A 54 -8.08 -8.33 1.94
C VAL A 54 -8.81 -7.19 2.63
N GLU A 55 -10.13 -7.25 2.63
CA GLU A 55 -10.95 -6.28 3.33
C GLU A 55 -10.87 -6.53 4.84
N LEU A 56 -10.59 -5.48 5.59
CA LEU A 56 -10.45 -5.54 7.03
C LEU A 56 -11.56 -4.68 7.67
N PRO A 57 -12.31 -5.21 8.65
CA PRO A 57 -13.34 -4.45 9.36
C PRO A 57 -12.79 -3.19 10.05
N ASN A 58 -11.53 -3.26 10.50
CA ASN A 58 -10.81 -2.14 11.09
C ASN A 58 -9.58 -1.84 10.22
N ALA A 59 -9.60 -0.72 9.52
CA ALA A 59 -8.45 -0.25 8.76
C ALA A 59 -7.29 0.08 9.71
N PHE A 60 -6.10 -0.43 9.43
CA PHE A 60 -4.88 -0.06 10.15
C PHE A 60 -4.37 1.34 9.76
N THR A 61 -4.89 1.87 8.66
CA THR A 61 -4.50 3.15 8.08
C THR A 61 -5.63 4.15 8.27
N THR A 62 -5.51 5.02 9.27
CA THR A 62 -6.46 6.12 9.53
C THR A 62 -6.08 7.35 8.69
N LYS A 63 -7.06 8.20 8.33
CA LYS A 63 -6.84 9.48 7.60
C LYS A 63 -5.77 10.37 8.26
N GLU A 64 -5.62 10.29 9.56
CA GLU A 64 -4.61 11.03 10.34
C GLU A 64 -3.17 10.52 10.15
N ASN A 65 -3.01 9.26 9.75
CA ASN A 65 -1.70 8.62 9.52
C ASN A 65 -1.28 8.64 8.04
N LEU A 66 -2.18 8.98 7.11
CA LEU A 66 -1.87 9.12 5.69
C LEU A 66 -1.58 10.58 5.38
N SER A 67 -0.33 10.97 5.49
CA SER A 67 0.08 12.34 5.18
C SER A 67 0.21 12.54 3.67
N ARG A 68 0.88 11.62 2.96
CA ARG A 68 1.19 11.79 1.53
C ARG A 68 1.05 10.50 0.74
N VAL A 69 0.02 10.43 -0.13
CA VAL A 69 -0.22 9.31 -1.05
C VAL A 69 0.22 9.67 -2.47
N CYS A 70 0.95 8.78 -3.13
CA CYS A 70 1.39 8.90 -4.52
C CYS A 70 0.64 7.92 -5.41
N ILE A 71 0.24 8.35 -6.62
CA ILE A 71 -0.49 7.50 -7.58
C ILE A 71 0.29 7.37 -8.89
N PHE A 72 0.54 6.14 -9.32
CA PHE A 72 1.11 5.84 -10.64
C PHE A 72 -0.01 5.59 -11.65
N VAL A 73 -0.04 6.42 -12.70
CA VAL A 73 -1.06 6.36 -13.75
C VAL A 73 -0.45 6.07 -15.11
N LYS A 74 -1.28 5.59 -16.04
CA LYS A 74 -0.90 5.51 -17.45
C LYS A 74 -0.97 6.91 -18.06
N ASP A 75 -0.02 7.26 -18.92
CA ASP A 75 -0.04 8.50 -19.68
C ASP A 75 -1.29 8.59 -20.60
N PRO A 76 -1.89 9.78 -20.75
CA PRO A 76 -1.45 11.09 -20.23
C PRO A 76 -1.83 11.35 -18.76
N GLU A 77 -0.87 11.89 -17.98
CA GLU A 77 -1.06 12.23 -16.55
C GLU A 77 -2.15 13.30 -16.31
N ALA A 78 -2.31 14.24 -17.26
CA ALA A 78 -3.18 15.41 -17.10
C ALA A 78 -4.67 15.07 -16.95
N ASP A 79 -5.15 14.02 -17.62
CA ASP A 79 -6.55 13.62 -17.56
C ASP A 79 -6.88 12.99 -16.20
N PHE A 80 -6.00 12.11 -15.72
CA PHE A 80 -6.13 11.51 -14.39
C PHE A 80 -6.01 12.54 -13.27
N LYS A 81 -5.15 13.54 -13.44
CA LYS A 81 -5.02 14.62 -12.45
C LYS A 81 -6.33 15.39 -12.28
N LYS A 82 -7.02 15.72 -13.37
CA LYS A 82 -8.34 16.38 -13.33
C LYS A 82 -9.40 15.52 -12.66
N GLU A 83 -9.44 14.23 -12.96
CA GLU A 83 -10.39 13.29 -12.34
C GLU A 83 -10.15 13.16 -10.82
N ILE A 84 -8.88 13.09 -10.41
CA ILE A 84 -8.49 13.00 -9.00
C ILE A 84 -8.79 14.31 -8.24
N GLU A 85 -8.53 15.45 -8.87
CA GLU A 85 -8.89 16.77 -8.33
C GLU A 85 -10.41 16.90 -8.16
N ALA A 86 -11.21 16.37 -9.09
CA ALA A 86 -12.67 16.35 -8.98
C ALA A 86 -13.17 15.48 -7.79
N LEU A 87 -12.45 14.40 -7.46
CA LEU A 87 -12.76 13.54 -6.32
C LEU A 87 -12.41 14.16 -4.95
N ASN A 88 -11.59 15.23 -4.94
CA ASN A 88 -11.22 16.03 -3.78
C ASN A 88 -10.80 15.19 -2.54
N ILE A 89 -9.91 14.22 -2.75
CA ILE A 89 -9.40 13.35 -1.69
C ILE A 89 -8.18 14.04 -1.03
N PRO A 90 -8.25 14.42 0.26
CA PRO A 90 -7.24 15.27 0.89
C PRO A 90 -5.86 14.61 1.08
N CYS A 91 -5.78 13.28 0.94
CA CYS A 91 -4.55 12.53 1.20
C CYS A 91 -3.65 12.35 -0.05
N ILE A 92 -4.13 12.71 -1.25
CA ILE A 92 -3.38 12.51 -2.49
C ILE A 92 -2.43 13.69 -2.70
N ALA A 93 -1.13 13.40 -2.68
CA ALA A 93 -0.09 14.42 -2.77
C ALA A 93 0.43 14.61 -4.20
N GLU A 94 0.65 13.51 -4.95
CA GLU A 94 1.15 13.60 -6.33
C GLU A 94 0.63 12.44 -7.20
N VAL A 95 0.38 12.77 -8.46
CA VAL A 95 0.08 11.81 -9.53
C VAL A 95 1.30 11.80 -10.45
N ILE A 96 1.83 10.62 -10.76
CA ILE A 96 3.03 10.44 -11.58
C ILE A 96 2.69 9.53 -12.76
N GLY A 97 2.85 10.06 -13.98
CA GLY A 97 2.76 9.27 -15.21
C GLY A 97 3.88 8.23 -15.35
N PHE A 98 3.64 7.17 -16.12
CA PHE A 98 4.60 6.09 -16.31
C PHE A 98 5.87 6.58 -17.05
N ASP A 99 5.70 7.43 -18.07
CA ASP A 99 6.83 8.04 -18.78
C ASP A 99 7.67 8.95 -17.88
N ARG A 100 7.02 9.73 -17.00
CA ARG A 100 7.69 10.59 -16.01
C ARG A 100 8.47 9.75 -15.00
N LEU A 101 7.85 8.67 -14.49
CA LEU A 101 8.49 7.74 -13.56
C LEU A 101 9.78 7.15 -14.14
N ARG A 102 9.75 6.77 -15.43
CA ARG A 102 10.90 6.17 -16.12
C ARG A 102 12.03 7.18 -16.39
N ARG A 103 11.71 8.45 -16.61
CA ARG A 103 12.67 9.51 -16.91
C ARG A 103 13.32 10.09 -15.65
N GLU A 104 12.51 10.47 -14.66
CA GLU A 104 12.97 11.20 -13.47
C GLU A 104 13.49 10.26 -12.36
N PHE A 105 12.89 9.08 -12.18
CA PHE A 105 13.21 8.20 -11.05
C PHE A 105 14.07 7.00 -11.45
N ARG A 106 15.03 7.22 -12.36
CA ARG A 106 15.94 6.17 -12.83
C ARG A 106 17.02 5.86 -11.79
N GLU A 107 17.56 6.88 -11.13
CA GLU A 107 18.66 6.74 -10.19
C GLU A 107 18.20 6.20 -8.83
N TYR A 108 19.15 5.60 -8.13
CA TYR A 108 18.97 5.04 -6.79
C TYR A 108 18.58 6.12 -5.76
N SER A 109 19.21 7.29 -5.84
CA SER A 109 18.92 8.48 -5.04
C SER A 109 17.46 8.90 -5.12
N ASP A 110 16.92 8.99 -6.35
CA ASP A 110 15.56 9.48 -6.60
C ASP A 110 14.50 8.49 -6.10
N LYS A 111 14.72 7.19 -6.30
CA LYS A 111 13.86 6.13 -5.76
C LYS A 111 13.81 6.17 -4.23
N LYS A 112 14.96 6.39 -3.59
CA LYS A 112 15.06 6.51 -2.13
C LYS A 112 14.41 7.80 -1.62
N LYS A 113 14.46 8.89 -2.40
CA LYS A 113 13.74 10.14 -2.10
C LYS A 113 12.23 9.93 -2.16
N LEU A 114 11.73 9.29 -3.22
CA LEU A 114 10.32 8.94 -3.38
C LEU A 114 9.80 8.12 -2.19
N LEU A 115 10.56 7.10 -1.79
CA LEU A 115 10.25 6.24 -0.63
C LEU A 115 10.30 6.94 0.74
N ARG A 116 10.91 8.12 0.84
CA ARG A 116 10.97 8.92 2.07
C ARG A 116 9.87 9.97 2.12
N GLU A 117 9.40 10.40 0.95
CA GLU A 117 8.47 11.50 0.81
C GLU A 117 7.00 11.05 0.88
N TYR A 118 6.74 9.81 0.47
CA TYR A 118 5.39 9.24 0.40
C TYR A 118 5.24 8.03 1.33
N ASP A 119 4.09 7.95 1.98
CA ASP A 119 3.75 6.87 2.92
C ASP A 119 3.05 5.69 2.23
N LEU A 120 2.29 6.00 1.17
CA LEU A 120 1.49 5.03 0.44
C LEU A 120 1.58 5.26 -1.06
N PHE A 121 1.61 4.16 -1.80
CA PHE A 121 1.64 4.16 -3.26
C PHE A 121 0.43 3.43 -3.82
N LEU A 122 -0.21 4.04 -4.80
CA LEU A 122 -1.31 3.49 -5.57
C LEU A 122 -0.87 3.36 -7.03
N ALA A 123 -1.39 2.39 -7.76
CA ALA A 123 -1.02 2.16 -9.15
C ALA A 123 -2.20 1.72 -9.99
N ASP A 124 -2.33 2.25 -11.21
CA ASP A 124 -3.27 1.70 -12.18
C ASP A 124 -2.92 0.23 -12.49
N ILE A 125 -3.94 -0.63 -12.50
CA ILE A 125 -3.85 -2.04 -12.90
C ILE A 125 -3.08 -2.22 -14.23
N ARG A 126 -3.17 -1.26 -15.15
CA ARG A 126 -2.50 -1.28 -16.46
C ARG A 126 -0.99 -1.10 -16.37
N VAL A 127 -0.49 -0.23 -15.48
CA VAL A 127 0.95 0.02 -15.31
C VAL A 127 1.60 -0.97 -14.36
N TYR A 128 0.80 -1.66 -13.54
CA TYR A 128 1.26 -2.55 -12.47
C TYR A 128 2.32 -3.58 -12.91
N LYS A 129 2.18 -4.18 -14.10
CA LYS A 129 3.12 -5.20 -14.60
C LYS A 129 4.52 -4.64 -14.91
N MET A 130 4.61 -3.35 -15.23
CA MET A 130 5.85 -2.67 -15.64
C MET A 130 6.53 -1.95 -14.46
N LEU A 131 5.80 -1.68 -13.37
CA LEU A 131 6.34 -1.01 -12.19
C LEU A 131 7.55 -1.69 -11.54
N PRO A 132 7.66 -3.04 -11.48
CA PRO A 132 8.83 -3.68 -10.90
C PRO A 132 10.15 -3.31 -11.58
N GLU A 133 10.12 -3.11 -12.90
CA GLU A 133 11.28 -2.71 -13.70
C GLU A 133 11.69 -1.26 -13.40
N CYS A 134 10.72 -0.37 -13.28
CA CYS A 134 10.97 1.06 -13.02
C CYS A 134 11.40 1.33 -11.57
N LEU A 135 10.64 0.85 -10.59
CA LEU A 135 10.85 1.15 -9.16
C LEU A 135 12.07 0.43 -8.59
N GLY A 136 12.44 -0.73 -9.15
CA GLY A 136 13.60 -1.51 -8.74
C GLY A 136 13.48 -2.15 -7.34
N ARG A 137 14.53 -2.84 -6.92
CA ARG A 137 14.52 -3.74 -5.75
C ARG A 137 14.24 -3.03 -4.42
N GLU A 138 14.69 -1.80 -4.24
CA GLU A 138 14.57 -1.08 -2.97
C GLU A 138 13.14 -0.86 -2.52
N PHE A 139 12.27 -0.58 -3.47
CA PHE A 139 10.86 -0.33 -3.25
C PHE A 139 10.19 -1.57 -2.64
N TYR A 140 10.45 -2.72 -3.26
CA TYR A 140 9.92 -4.02 -2.83
C TYR A 140 10.62 -4.58 -1.58
N ALA A 141 11.90 -4.24 -1.35
CA ALA A 141 12.63 -4.61 -0.14
C ALA A 141 12.03 -3.95 1.12
N LYS A 142 11.56 -2.71 1.00
CA LYS A 142 10.85 -1.99 2.08
C LYS A 142 9.39 -2.40 2.25
N LYS A 143 8.89 -3.38 1.48
CA LYS A 143 7.48 -3.81 1.46
C LYS A 143 6.49 -2.68 1.12
N MET A 144 6.95 -1.64 0.43
CA MET A 144 6.09 -0.59 -0.11
C MET A 144 5.54 -1.09 -1.45
N PHE A 145 4.57 -2.00 -1.43
CA PHE A 145 3.96 -2.47 -2.67
C PHE A 145 2.91 -1.45 -3.12
N PRO A 146 2.95 -0.95 -4.37
CA PRO A 146 1.86 -0.12 -4.87
C PRO A 146 0.55 -0.90 -4.80
N PHE A 147 -0.53 -0.24 -4.38
CA PHE A 147 -1.84 -0.86 -4.34
C PHE A 147 -2.53 -0.75 -5.70
N PRO A 148 -2.97 -1.87 -6.32
CA PRO A 148 -3.59 -1.83 -7.63
C PRO A 148 -4.99 -1.19 -7.53
N LEU A 149 -5.20 -0.11 -8.28
CA LEU A 149 -6.48 0.57 -8.41
C LEU A 149 -6.94 0.60 -9.87
N LYS A 150 -8.25 0.46 -10.05
CA LYS A 150 -8.88 0.70 -11.35
C LYS A 150 -9.23 2.19 -11.42
N VAL A 151 -8.34 2.97 -12.04
CA VAL A 151 -8.53 4.43 -12.19
C VAL A 151 -9.27 4.82 -13.48
N HIS A 152 -9.63 3.86 -14.33
CA HIS A 152 -10.33 4.11 -15.59
C HIS A 152 -11.81 3.72 -15.48
N ASN A 153 -12.69 4.53 -16.06
CA ASN A 153 -14.15 4.42 -15.95
C ASN A 153 -14.63 4.56 -14.51
N LEU A 154 -14.23 5.64 -13.83
CA LEU A 154 -14.88 6.10 -12.59
C LEU A 154 -16.26 6.68 -12.95
N GLY A 155 -17.13 5.84 -13.52
CA GLY A 155 -18.55 6.14 -13.61
C GLY A 155 -19.18 6.06 -12.22
N PRO A 156 -20.27 6.81 -11.97
CA PRO A 156 -20.92 6.84 -10.65
C PRO A 156 -21.61 5.52 -10.20
N GLU A 157 -21.30 4.35 -10.76
CA GLU A 157 -22.15 3.14 -10.61
C GLU A 157 -21.46 1.84 -10.17
N GLU A 158 -20.27 1.83 -9.55
CA GLU A 158 -19.68 0.55 -9.07
C GLU A 158 -19.26 0.53 -7.58
N THR A 159 -19.67 1.51 -6.77
CA THR A 159 -19.42 1.47 -5.31
C THR A 159 -20.59 0.92 -4.48
N ALA A 160 -21.69 0.48 -5.10
CA ALA A 160 -22.90 0.04 -4.38
C ALA A 160 -23.38 -1.40 -4.70
N ALA A 161 -22.76 -2.12 -5.63
CA ALA A 161 -23.36 -3.35 -6.19
C ALA A 161 -22.65 -4.68 -5.84
N LYS A 162 -21.67 -4.72 -4.93
CA LYS A 162 -21.00 -5.99 -4.55
C LYS A 162 -21.23 -6.48 -3.12
N ASP A 163 -22.00 -5.75 -2.32
CA ASP A 163 -22.36 -6.19 -0.96
C ASP A 163 -23.70 -6.95 -0.87
N LEU A 164 -24.35 -7.26 -2.00
CA LEU A 164 -25.69 -7.90 -2.01
C LEU A 164 -25.75 -9.34 -2.55
N GLU A 165 -24.65 -9.94 -3.02
CA GLU A 165 -24.65 -11.34 -3.53
C GLU A 165 -23.77 -12.29 -2.70
N ALA A 166 -23.84 -12.18 -1.38
CA ALA A 166 -23.41 -13.23 -0.48
C ALA A 166 -24.37 -13.35 0.72
N GLN A 167 -25.61 -13.78 0.43
CA GLN A 167 -26.47 -14.50 1.36
C GLN A 167 -26.66 -15.93 0.87
#